data_AF-A0AAD5VVC2-F1
#
_entry.id   AF-A0AAD5VVC2-F1
#
_cell.length_a   1.000
_cell.length_b   1.000
_cell.length_c   1.000
_cell.angle_alpha   90.00
_cell.angle_beta   90.00
_cell.angle_gamma   90.00
#
_symmetry.space_group_name_H-M   'P 1'
#
loop_
_entity.id
_entity.type
_entity.pdbx_description
1 polymer ?
#
loop_
_entity_poly.entity_id
_entity_poly.type
_entity_poly.pdbx_seq_one_letter_code
_entity_poly.pdbx_strand_id
1 'polypeptide(L)'
;MQAINRFLYGPTPEERVRAWQSKLRTEQRHLDREMRQLDIATNKVRATVKQLATKGDVKSARILAKEVVRSDKQKDRLSVSKARLGSINTQLAQQLAMAKVTGSLQKSTEIMKLSNSLIKLPQISQTMREMSMEMTKAGILEEMLEDTLDMEEDEELEEEADAEVDKVLFDLTDGKLGLAGSVGTELPTIETAAEEEETEQMEKYREQLNEPYLARRGGLTCAINQRKEEFDVHFKLGAKRQTPSSPTKMLSTSRPLFGLAQNTLRQTAAVRRYASAAPTAAFAGQKGSNGKYTVTLIPGDGIGPEISQSIKDIYTAAKVPIQWEEVSVTPVLKGGKTVIPEAAIQSVKRNTVALKGPLATPIGKGHVSLNLTLRRTFNLFANVRPCVSIKGYKTPYDDVNTVLIRENTEGEYSGIEHEVIDGVVQSIKLITWDASERVARYAFHYAQSSGRKRVTAVHKANIMKMSDGMFLSACREVSKEFPDVAYDEDLLDRVCLQIVTNPKPFSDRVMVMPNLYGDILSDMCAGLIGGLGLTPSGNIGRDASIFEAVHGSAPDIAGKGLANPTALLLSSLMMLRHMNLFEHANRIEKAALSTIAEGKSITGDLGGKATTKEYTAAIIEKLAKA
;
A
#
# COMPACT_ATOMS: atom_id res chain seq x y z
N MET A 1 24.76 51.13 42.69
CA MET A 1 24.52 49.68 42.90
C MET A 1 24.51 48.88 41.59
N GLN A 2 23.59 49.13 40.64
CA GLN A 2 23.44 48.29 39.42
C GLN A 2 24.75 47.94 38.67
N ALA A 3 25.64 48.91 38.46
CA ALA A 3 26.93 48.66 37.79
C ALA A 3 27.85 47.65 38.52
N ILE A 4 27.79 47.59 39.86
CA ILE A 4 28.63 46.70 40.69
C ILE A 4 28.10 45.27 40.63
N ASN A 5 26.77 45.06 40.71
CA ASN A 5 26.18 43.73 40.52
C ASN A 5 26.47 43.17 39.13
N ARG A 6 26.52 44.01 38.09
CA ARG A 6 26.80 43.60 36.70
C ARG A 6 28.21 43.04 36.51
N PHE A 7 29.18 43.48 37.32
CA PHE A 7 30.55 42.97 37.31
C PHE A 7 30.70 41.61 38.02
N LEU A 8 29.89 41.36 39.05
CA LEU A 8 29.97 40.14 39.88
C LEU A 8 29.05 38.99 39.41
N TYR A 9 27.90 39.31 38.80
CA TYR A 9 26.84 38.32 38.49
C TYR A 9 26.47 38.24 37.00
N GLY A 10 27.08 39.06 36.14
CA GLY A 10 26.85 39.03 34.69
C GLY A 10 25.50 39.65 34.25
N PRO A 11 25.10 39.43 32.97
CA PRO A 11 23.86 39.97 32.42
C PRO A 11 22.63 39.20 32.92
N THR A 12 21.55 39.94 33.20
CA THR A 12 20.28 39.37 33.67
C THR A 12 19.65 38.40 32.65
N PRO A 13 18.77 37.47 33.09
CA PRO A 13 18.03 36.58 32.17
C PRO A 13 17.33 37.32 31.03
N GLU A 14 16.72 38.49 31.33
CA GLU A 14 16.10 39.34 30.31
C GLU A 14 17.11 39.96 29.34
N GLU A 15 18.26 40.43 29.81
CA GLU A 15 19.32 40.97 28.93
C GLU A 15 19.86 39.90 27.98
N ARG A 16 20.08 38.67 28.46
CA ARG A 16 20.54 37.54 27.63
C ARG A 16 19.55 37.22 26.53
N VAL A 17 18.26 37.07 26.86
CA VAL A 17 17.21 36.78 25.86
C VAL A 17 17.06 37.91 24.84
N ARG A 18 17.07 39.18 25.27
CA ARG A 18 17.01 40.33 24.36
C ARG A 18 18.23 40.39 23.44
N ALA A 19 19.42 40.00 23.91
CA ALA A 19 20.64 39.92 23.09
C ALA A 19 20.55 38.83 22.02
N TRP A 20 20.12 37.61 22.37
CA TRP A 20 19.92 36.52 21.39
C TRP A 20 18.89 36.87 20.34
N GLN A 21 17.74 37.44 20.72
CA GLN A 21 16.76 37.95 19.77
C GLN A 21 17.34 39.05 18.86
N SER A 22 18.33 39.82 19.32
CA SER A 22 19.03 40.82 18.49
C SER A 22 20.03 40.21 17.52
N LYS A 23 20.73 39.13 17.90
CA LYS A 23 21.53 38.29 16.98
C LYS A 23 20.62 37.70 15.89
N LEU A 24 19.55 37.00 16.28
CA LEU A 24 18.57 36.37 15.37
C LEU A 24 17.95 37.35 14.36
N ARG A 25 17.48 38.52 14.81
CA ARG A 25 16.96 39.57 13.91
C ARG A 25 18.01 40.15 12.97
N THR A 26 19.30 39.94 13.22
CA THR A 26 20.38 40.39 12.33
C THR A 26 20.66 39.32 11.28
N GLU A 27 20.69 38.04 11.65
CA GLU A 27 20.77 36.92 10.69
C GLU A 27 19.57 36.87 9.74
N GLN A 28 18.34 37.06 10.25
CA GLN A 28 17.15 37.16 9.39
C GLN A 28 17.27 38.30 8.35
N ARG A 29 17.92 39.41 8.71
CA ARG A 29 18.21 40.53 7.81
C ARG A 29 19.42 40.28 6.90
N HIS A 30 20.25 39.28 7.18
CA HIS A 30 21.27 38.77 6.25
C HIS A 30 20.62 37.91 5.17
N LEU A 31 19.84 36.90 5.57
CA LEU A 31 19.09 36.03 4.66
C LEU A 31 18.16 36.85 3.74
N ASP A 32 17.46 37.87 4.27
CA ASP A 32 16.64 38.80 3.46
C ASP A 32 17.44 39.58 2.40
N ARG A 33 18.75 39.77 2.57
CA ARG A 33 19.62 40.39 1.56
C ARG A 33 20.08 39.37 0.53
N GLU A 34 20.46 38.17 0.97
CA GLU A 34 20.89 37.07 0.09
C GLU A 34 19.75 36.62 -0.83
N MET A 35 18.55 36.41 -0.28
CA MET A 35 17.34 36.09 -1.08
C MET A 35 17.04 37.16 -2.12
N ARG A 36 17.24 38.46 -1.80
CA ARG A 36 17.07 39.56 -2.75
C ARG A 36 18.15 39.61 -3.83
N GLN A 37 19.40 39.26 -3.50
CA GLN A 37 20.46 39.17 -4.51
C GLN A 37 20.24 37.97 -5.44
N LEU A 38 19.81 36.83 -4.91
CA LEU A 38 19.35 35.69 -5.72
C LEU A 38 18.19 36.10 -6.62
N ASP A 39 17.13 36.73 -6.11
CA ASP A 39 16.02 37.25 -6.93
C ASP A 39 16.50 38.18 -8.06
N ILE A 40 17.46 39.08 -7.79
CA ILE A 40 18.02 39.98 -8.81
C ILE A 40 18.86 39.23 -9.84
N ALA A 41 19.56 38.16 -9.46
CA ALA A 41 20.30 37.30 -10.37
C ALA A 41 19.37 36.41 -11.22
N THR A 42 18.50 35.63 -10.58
CA THR A 42 17.55 34.72 -11.22
C THR A 42 16.63 35.44 -12.20
N ASN A 43 16.15 36.65 -11.88
CA ASN A 43 15.33 37.41 -12.82
C ASN A 43 16.12 37.93 -14.05
N LYS A 44 17.43 38.14 -13.95
CA LYS A 44 18.28 38.38 -15.14
C LYS A 44 18.43 37.11 -15.98
N VAL A 45 18.68 35.96 -15.36
CA VAL A 45 18.77 34.67 -16.07
C VAL A 45 17.45 34.35 -16.78
N ARG A 46 16.31 34.51 -16.10
CA ARG A 46 14.95 34.37 -16.69
C ARG A 46 14.73 35.30 -17.89
N ALA A 47 15.23 36.54 -17.85
CA ALA A 47 15.17 37.44 -19.00
C ALA A 47 16.03 36.94 -20.18
N THR A 48 17.23 36.41 -19.91
CA THR A 48 18.08 35.77 -20.93
C THR A 48 17.44 34.51 -21.52
N VAL A 49 16.81 33.66 -20.70
CA VAL A 49 16.03 32.48 -21.16
C VAL A 49 14.94 32.92 -22.15
N LYS A 50 14.16 33.96 -21.81
CA LYS A 50 13.14 34.52 -22.73
C LYS A 50 13.74 35.05 -24.03
N GLN A 51 14.91 35.69 -24.00
CA GLN A 51 15.61 36.14 -25.21
C GLN A 51 16.14 34.99 -26.08
N LEU A 52 16.66 33.91 -25.48
CA LEU A 52 17.14 32.73 -26.22
C LEU A 52 15.99 31.93 -26.82
N ALA A 53 14.89 31.76 -26.08
CA ALA A 53 13.66 31.17 -26.60
C ALA A 53 13.10 31.94 -27.80
N THR A 54 13.08 33.28 -27.73
CA THR A 54 12.67 34.16 -28.85
C THR A 54 13.59 34.04 -30.08
N LYS A 55 14.84 33.59 -29.89
CA LYS A 55 15.82 33.32 -30.95
C LYS A 55 15.82 31.86 -31.43
N GLY A 56 14.98 30.99 -30.86
CA GLY A 56 14.92 29.56 -31.19
C GLY A 56 16.06 28.71 -30.62
N ASP A 57 16.94 29.24 -29.76
CA ASP A 57 18.03 28.46 -29.15
C ASP A 57 17.52 27.70 -27.92
N VAL A 58 16.84 26.58 -28.18
CA VAL A 58 16.28 25.68 -27.15
C VAL A 58 17.38 25.08 -26.26
N LYS A 59 18.58 24.84 -26.80
CA LYS A 59 19.68 24.22 -26.05
C LYS A 59 20.24 25.16 -25.00
N SER A 60 20.60 26.38 -25.39
CA SER A 60 21.08 27.38 -24.43
C SER A 60 19.97 27.82 -23.46
N ALA A 61 18.71 27.90 -23.92
CA ALA A 61 17.58 28.19 -23.05
C ALA A 61 17.36 27.12 -21.97
N ARG A 62 17.46 25.81 -22.30
CA ARG A 62 17.31 24.71 -21.33
C ARG A 62 18.46 24.67 -20.32
N ILE A 63 19.69 25.04 -20.70
CA ILE A 63 20.84 25.16 -19.77
C ILE A 63 20.57 26.26 -18.74
N LEU A 64 20.19 27.47 -19.18
CA LEU A 64 19.87 28.57 -18.26
C LEU A 64 18.58 28.31 -17.45
N ALA A 65 17.64 27.51 -17.96
CA ALA A 65 16.48 27.07 -17.17
C ALA A 65 16.88 26.17 -15.99
N LYS A 66 17.90 25.29 -16.14
CA LYS A 66 18.45 24.52 -15.00
C LYS A 66 19.09 25.44 -13.95
N GLU A 67 19.77 26.51 -14.37
CA GLU A 67 20.32 27.53 -13.47
C GLU A 67 19.22 28.28 -12.69
N VAL A 68 18.08 28.57 -13.33
CA VAL A 68 16.90 29.15 -12.67
C VAL A 68 16.33 28.20 -11.60
N VAL A 69 16.05 26.94 -11.95
CA VAL A 69 15.53 25.93 -11.00
C VAL A 69 16.44 25.79 -9.77
N ARG A 70 17.76 25.67 -10.00
CA ARG A 70 18.76 25.59 -8.91
C ARG A 70 18.74 26.84 -8.01
N SER A 71 18.59 28.02 -8.60
CA SER A 71 18.54 29.30 -7.86
C SER A 71 17.26 29.45 -7.04
N ASP A 72 16.11 29.05 -7.58
CA ASP A 72 14.83 29.06 -6.86
C ASP A 72 14.86 28.08 -5.67
N LYS A 73 15.37 26.85 -5.87
CA LYS A 73 15.56 25.88 -4.76
C LYS A 73 16.54 26.37 -3.70
N GLN A 74 17.61 27.08 -4.08
CA GLN A 74 18.52 27.72 -3.12
C GLN A 74 17.80 28.81 -2.31
N LYS A 75 16.95 29.62 -2.95
CA LYS A 75 16.13 30.64 -2.28
C LYS A 75 15.12 30.02 -1.31
N ASP A 76 14.49 28.91 -1.66
CA ASP A 76 13.55 28.21 -0.77
C ASP A 76 14.24 27.63 0.46
N ARG A 77 15.44 27.03 0.30
CA ARG A 77 16.30 26.61 1.43
C ARG A 77 16.59 27.79 2.39
N LEU A 78 16.89 28.99 1.87
CA LEU A 78 17.08 30.20 2.69
C LEU A 78 15.77 30.70 3.34
N SER A 79 14.63 30.58 2.65
CA SER A 79 13.30 30.95 3.15
C SER A 79 12.90 30.12 4.37
N VAL A 80 13.04 28.79 4.28
CA VAL A 80 12.82 27.84 5.39
C VAL A 80 13.74 28.15 6.57
N SER A 81 15.01 28.48 6.28
CA SER A 81 15.99 28.87 7.30
C SER A 81 15.58 30.13 8.06
N LYS A 82 15.09 31.15 7.34
CA LYS A 82 14.56 32.40 7.93
C LYS A 82 13.32 32.16 8.79
N ALA A 83 12.42 31.27 8.37
CA ALA A 83 11.22 30.89 9.12
C ALA A 83 11.57 30.21 10.45
N ARG A 84 12.50 29.25 10.44
CA ARG A 84 13.02 28.59 11.65
C ARG A 84 13.66 29.56 12.64
N LEU A 85 14.47 30.52 12.16
CA LEU A 85 15.01 31.62 13.01
C LEU A 85 13.88 32.46 13.64
N GLY A 86 12.77 32.65 12.92
CA GLY A 86 11.56 33.32 13.41
C GLY A 86 10.89 32.54 14.55
N SER A 87 10.74 31.23 14.39
CA SER A 87 10.20 30.34 15.42
C SER A 87 11.04 30.38 16.71
N ILE A 88 12.37 30.32 16.61
CA ILE A 88 13.28 30.48 17.76
C ILE A 88 13.08 31.85 18.43
N ASN A 89 13.02 32.95 17.66
CA ASN A 89 12.80 34.28 18.23
C ASN A 89 11.45 34.40 18.99
N THR A 90 10.41 33.71 18.51
CA THR A 90 9.09 33.62 19.17
C THR A 90 9.13 32.77 20.44
N GLN A 91 9.78 31.60 20.42
CA GLN A 91 9.97 30.77 21.61
C GLN A 91 10.81 31.49 22.68
N LEU A 92 11.81 32.27 22.28
CA LEU A 92 12.55 33.16 23.17
C LEU A 92 11.68 34.28 23.76
N ALA A 93 10.70 34.81 23.03
CA ALA A 93 9.75 35.78 23.58
C ALA A 93 8.84 35.14 24.65
N GLN A 94 8.44 33.88 24.46
CA GLN A 94 7.71 33.09 25.45
C GLN A 94 8.57 32.82 26.70
N GLN A 95 9.85 32.49 26.54
CA GLN A 95 10.78 32.33 27.67
C GLN A 95 11.03 33.65 28.42
N LEU A 96 11.08 34.78 27.72
CA LEU A 96 11.14 36.11 28.36
C LEU A 96 9.89 36.39 29.21
N ALA A 97 8.71 36.03 28.71
CA ALA A 97 7.45 36.18 29.44
C ALA A 97 7.40 35.24 30.66
N MET A 98 7.84 33.99 30.53
CA MET A 98 7.92 33.03 31.64
C MET A 98 8.89 33.51 32.72
N ALA A 99 10.10 33.93 32.36
CA ALA A 99 11.12 34.39 33.30
C ALA A 99 10.71 35.62 34.12
N LYS A 100 9.76 36.44 33.62
CA LYS A 100 9.16 37.55 34.39
C LYS A 100 8.17 37.08 35.46
N VAL A 101 7.61 35.89 35.33
CA VAL A 101 6.67 35.28 36.28
C VAL A 101 7.40 34.34 37.26
N THR A 102 8.39 33.59 36.78
CA THR A 102 9.13 32.56 37.54
C THR A 102 10.50 33.00 38.07
N GLY A 103 10.96 34.20 37.70
CA GLY A 103 12.31 34.70 38.00
C GLY A 103 13.46 33.93 37.32
N SER A 104 13.16 32.92 36.49
CA SER A 104 14.11 31.94 35.98
C SER A 104 13.74 31.47 34.57
N LEU A 105 14.75 31.21 33.74
CA LEU A 105 14.56 30.65 32.39
C LEU A 105 14.39 29.13 32.50
N GLN A 106 13.49 28.55 31.71
CA GLN A 106 13.23 27.11 31.70
C GLN A 106 13.94 26.42 30.53
N LYS A 107 14.25 25.13 30.70
CA LYS A 107 14.76 24.29 29.61
C LYS A 107 13.75 24.23 28.46
N SER A 108 14.22 24.26 27.21
CA SER A 108 13.37 24.15 26.02
C SER A 108 13.96 23.21 24.96
N THR A 109 13.33 22.05 24.81
CA THR A 109 13.67 21.04 23.79
C THR A 109 13.41 21.53 22.36
N GLU A 110 12.44 22.43 22.16
CA GLU A 110 12.09 22.93 20.84
C GLU A 110 13.10 23.96 20.33
N ILE A 111 13.61 24.84 21.21
CA ILE A 111 14.75 25.72 20.88
C ILE A 111 15.98 24.86 20.52
N MET A 112 16.20 23.73 21.22
CA MET A 112 17.29 22.80 20.92
C MET A 112 17.19 22.20 19.52
N LYS A 113 16.03 21.60 19.17
CA LYS A 113 15.77 21.02 17.84
C LYS A 113 15.96 22.04 16.72
N LEU A 114 15.33 23.22 16.87
CA LEU A 114 15.39 24.27 15.87
C LEU A 114 16.82 24.81 15.70
N SER A 115 17.56 25.00 16.80
CA SER A 115 18.97 25.40 16.78
C SER A 115 19.83 24.39 16.02
N ASN A 116 19.75 23.11 16.39
CA ASN A 116 20.50 22.03 15.73
C ASN A 116 20.19 21.94 14.23
N SER A 117 18.93 22.15 13.83
CA SER A 117 18.53 22.16 12.41
C SER A 117 19.14 23.29 11.57
N LEU A 118 19.61 24.36 12.23
CA LEU A 118 20.20 25.54 11.59
C LEU A 118 21.73 25.56 11.65
N ILE A 119 22.34 24.78 12.57
CA ILE A 119 23.79 24.57 12.61
C ILE A 119 24.31 23.91 11.32
N LYS A 120 23.47 23.14 10.61
CA LYS A 120 23.80 22.52 9.30
C LYS A 120 23.96 23.51 8.13
N LEU A 121 23.66 24.81 8.29
CA LEU A 121 23.69 25.80 7.20
C LEU A 121 24.96 26.66 7.27
N PRO A 122 25.90 26.58 6.30
CA PRO A 122 27.21 27.23 6.41
C PRO A 122 27.16 28.70 6.82
N GLN A 123 26.30 29.49 6.17
CA GLN A 123 26.17 30.96 6.33
C GLN A 123 25.83 31.40 7.76
N ILE A 124 25.08 30.60 8.53
CA ILE A 124 24.63 30.94 9.90
C ILE A 124 25.15 29.96 10.96
N SER A 125 25.86 28.91 10.54
CA SER A 125 26.32 27.82 11.41
C SER A 125 27.21 28.27 12.57
N GLN A 126 27.96 29.37 12.41
CA GLN A 126 28.79 29.94 13.46
C GLN A 126 27.93 30.67 14.50
N THR A 127 27.12 31.65 14.10
CA THR A 127 26.23 32.40 15.01
C THR A 127 25.31 31.45 15.77
N MET A 128 24.79 30.40 15.12
CA MET A 128 23.95 29.40 15.76
C MET A 128 24.72 28.53 16.77
N ARG A 129 25.95 28.09 16.46
CA ARG A 129 26.79 27.35 17.43
C ARG A 129 27.15 28.20 18.65
N GLU A 130 27.60 29.44 18.44
CA GLU A 130 27.92 30.38 19.52
C GLU A 130 26.70 30.65 20.41
N MET A 131 25.54 30.91 19.80
CA MET A 131 24.29 31.14 20.53
C MET A 131 23.81 29.89 21.28
N SER A 132 23.94 28.71 20.68
CA SER A 132 23.61 27.44 21.34
C SER A 132 24.48 27.22 22.60
N MET A 133 25.80 27.44 22.49
CA MET A 133 26.71 27.38 23.65
C MET A 133 26.37 28.44 24.72
N GLU A 134 25.98 29.66 24.34
CA GLU A 134 25.50 30.70 25.28
C GLU A 134 24.20 30.29 26.01
N MET A 135 23.35 29.48 25.39
CA MET A 135 22.07 29.00 25.94
C MET A 135 22.21 27.71 26.76
N THR A 136 23.11 26.78 26.41
CA THR A 136 23.51 25.68 27.30
C THR A 136 24.14 26.24 28.58
N LYS A 137 25.04 27.22 28.45
CA LYS A 137 25.58 28.04 29.57
C LYS A 137 24.54 28.97 30.24
N ALA A 138 23.27 28.87 29.88
CA ALA A 138 22.14 29.54 30.55
C ALA A 138 21.21 28.55 31.29
N GLY A 139 21.41 27.24 31.14
CA GLY A 139 20.46 26.23 31.60
C GLY A 139 19.19 26.09 30.75
N ILE A 140 19.16 26.71 29.55
CA ILE A 140 18.00 26.65 28.62
C ILE A 140 18.07 25.41 27.73
N LEU A 141 19.29 24.97 27.40
CA LEU A 141 19.55 23.77 26.62
C LEU A 141 20.27 22.74 27.48
N GLU A 142 20.09 21.47 27.15
CA GLU A 142 20.89 20.37 27.68
C GLU A 142 22.35 20.48 27.16
N GLU A 143 23.24 19.66 27.69
CA GLU A 143 24.62 19.58 27.19
C GLU A 143 24.63 18.98 25.77
N MET A 144 25.50 19.50 24.91
CA MET A 144 25.57 19.04 23.51
C MET A 144 26.30 17.70 23.46
N LEU A 145 25.57 16.63 23.17
CA LEU A 145 26.16 15.42 22.63
C LEU A 145 26.87 15.80 21.32
N GLU A 146 28.18 15.55 21.26
CA GLU A 146 29.01 15.75 20.07
C GLU A 146 28.80 14.57 19.10
N ASP A 147 27.54 14.36 18.72
CA ASP A 147 27.17 13.40 17.69
C ASP A 147 27.82 13.84 16.38
N THR A 148 28.65 12.93 15.85
CA THR A 148 29.58 13.19 14.77
C THR A 148 28.87 13.56 13.48
N LEU A 149 29.62 14.22 12.60
CA LEU A 149 29.20 14.61 11.25
C LEU A 149 28.63 13.43 10.45
N ASP A 150 27.30 13.30 10.45
CA ASP A 150 26.56 12.78 9.29
C ASP A 150 26.75 13.76 8.14
N MET A 151 27.90 13.66 7.46
CA MET A 151 28.09 14.13 6.08
C MET A 151 27.38 13.17 5.13
N GLU A 152 26.05 13.09 5.26
CA GLU A 152 25.23 12.94 4.06
C GLU A 152 25.32 14.28 3.34
N GLU A 153 26.24 14.36 2.38
CA GLU A 153 26.21 15.39 1.35
C GLU A 153 24.92 15.19 0.53
N ASP A 154 24.24 16.27 0.18
CA ASP A 154 23.09 16.25 -0.75
C ASP A 154 23.59 15.93 -2.19
N GLU A 155 24.12 14.73 -2.42
CA GLU A 155 24.44 14.21 -3.77
C GLU A 155 23.19 13.76 -4.56
N GLU A 156 21.98 14.20 -4.15
CA GLU A 156 20.81 14.30 -5.04
C GLU A 156 20.78 15.67 -5.74
N LEU A 157 21.88 16.05 -6.39
CA LEU A 157 21.99 17.31 -7.15
C LEU A 157 22.53 17.17 -8.59
N GLU A 158 22.45 15.98 -9.20
CA GLU A 158 22.59 15.88 -10.66
C GLU A 158 21.69 14.83 -11.37
N GLU A 159 20.49 14.53 -10.82
CA GLU A 159 19.41 13.91 -11.62
C GLU A 159 18.01 14.50 -11.33
N GLU A 160 17.95 15.78 -10.89
CA GLU A 160 16.68 16.50 -10.73
C GLU A 160 15.92 16.60 -12.06
N ALA A 161 14.64 16.17 -12.03
CA ALA A 161 13.89 15.80 -13.21
C ALA A 161 13.79 16.91 -14.29
N ASP A 162 14.09 16.54 -15.53
CA ASP A 162 13.90 17.39 -16.71
C ASP A 162 12.48 17.95 -16.83
N ALA A 163 11.47 17.28 -16.25
CA ALA A 163 10.09 17.76 -16.18
C ALA A 163 9.91 19.09 -15.42
N GLU A 164 10.74 19.37 -14.40
CA GLU A 164 10.70 20.66 -13.68
C GLU A 164 11.34 21.78 -14.51
N VAL A 165 12.40 21.44 -15.24
CA VAL A 165 13.09 22.33 -16.20
C VAL A 165 12.17 22.66 -17.37
N ASP A 166 11.46 21.66 -17.91
CA ASP A 166 10.51 21.82 -19.01
C ASP A 166 9.25 22.58 -18.57
N LYS A 167 8.81 22.43 -17.30
CA LYS A 167 7.79 23.30 -16.71
C LYS A 167 8.25 24.76 -16.63
N VAL A 168 9.43 25.03 -16.06
CA VAL A 168 9.97 26.40 -15.98
C VAL A 168 10.20 27.00 -17.37
N LEU A 169 10.59 26.19 -18.35
CA LEU A 169 10.73 26.62 -19.75
C LEU A 169 9.36 26.93 -20.39
N PHE A 170 8.33 26.14 -20.10
CA PHE A 170 6.95 26.41 -20.53
C PHE A 170 6.40 27.72 -19.92
N ASP A 171 6.49 27.86 -18.60
CA ASP A 171 6.04 29.03 -17.83
C ASP A 171 6.78 30.32 -18.23
N LEU A 172 8.06 30.22 -18.60
CA LEU A 172 8.84 31.36 -19.09
C LEU A 172 8.56 31.72 -20.56
N THR A 173 8.04 30.81 -21.40
CA THR A 173 7.93 31.03 -22.84
C THR A 173 6.49 31.09 -23.36
N ASP A 174 5.50 31.12 -22.48
CA ASP A 174 4.06 31.08 -22.81
C ASP A 174 3.74 29.86 -23.71
N GLY A 175 4.40 28.73 -23.45
CA GLY A 175 4.29 27.50 -24.25
C GLY A 175 4.90 27.53 -25.66
N LYS A 176 5.47 28.66 -26.12
CA LYS A 176 5.90 28.86 -27.53
C LYS A 176 7.01 27.91 -28.02
N LEU A 177 7.74 27.26 -27.12
CA LEU A 177 8.72 26.22 -27.48
C LEU A 177 8.13 24.80 -27.61
N GLY A 178 6.89 24.58 -27.16
CA GLY A 178 6.27 23.24 -27.09
C GLY A 178 5.89 22.60 -28.44
N LEU A 179 6.11 23.28 -29.56
CA LEU A 179 5.71 22.84 -30.91
C LEU A 179 6.88 22.61 -31.88
N ALA A 180 8.13 22.53 -31.39
CA ALA A 180 9.30 22.17 -32.17
C ALA A 180 9.36 20.65 -32.50
N GLY A 181 8.27 20.10 -33.07
CA GLY A 181 8.06 18.65 -33.18
C GLY A 181 7.33 18.12 -34.43
N SER A 182 6.86 18.97 -35.35
CA SER A 182 6.42 18.56 -36.70
C SER A 182 6.33 19.76 -37.66
N VAL A 183 6.31 19.52 -38.97
CA VAL A 183 6.43 20.56 -40.01
C VAL A 183 5.20 20.65 -40.91
N GLY A 184 4.63 21.86 -40.99
CA GLY A 184 4.02 22.41 -42.22
C GLY A 184 2.54 22.12 -42.49
N THR A 185 1.65 23.07 -42.18
CA THR A 185 0.99 23.96 -43.19
C THR A 185 0.05 24.98 -42.53
N GLU A 186 -0.10 26.14 -43.18
CA GLU A 186 -0.96 27.29 -42.84
C GLU A 186 -2.40 27.11 -43.39
N LEU A 187 -3.51 27.80 -43.05
CA LEU A 187 -3.91 29.09 -42.39
C LEU A 187 -5.43 28.93 -41.99
N PRO A 188 -6.22 29.90 -41.44
CA PRO A 188 -5.95 31.24 -40.88
C PRO A 188 -6.55 31.46 -39.45
N THR A 189 -6.90 32.71 -39.09
CA THR A 189 -7.23 33.26 -37.75
C THR A 189 -8.68 33.08 -37.24
N ILE A 190 -8.87 33.28 -35.92
CA ILE A 190 -10.13 33.22 -35.15
C ILE A 190 -10.55 34.62 -34.68
N GLU A 191 -11.85 34.95 -34.71
CA GLU A 191 -12.46 35.94 -33.78
C GLU A 191 -13.86 35.48 -33.28
N THR A 192 -14.06 35.59 -31.96
CA THR A 192 -15.33 35.68 -31.20
C THR A 192 -16.55 34.81 -31.57
N ALA A 193 -16.71 33.65 -30.91
CA ALA A 193 -17.99 32.92 -30.76
C ALA A 193 -18.07 32.01 -29.49
N ALA A 194 -17.14 32.17 -28.54
CA ALA A 194 -16.70 31.07 -27.67
C ALA A 194 -17.57 30.70 -26.45
N GLU A 195 -18.73 31.34 -26.22
CA GLU A 195 -19.57 31.05 -25.02
C GLU A 195 -20.89 30.30 -25.34
N GLU A 196 -21.26 30.14 -26.62
CA GLU A 196 -22.45 29.38 -27.01
C GLU A 196 -22.12 27.96 -27.53
N GLU A 197 -20.94 27.73 -28.11
CA GLU A 197 -20.56 26.42 -28.65
C GLU A 197 -20.32 25.33 -27.59
N GLU A 198 -19.87 25.65 -26.37
CA GLU A 198 -19.59 24.63 -25.33
C GLU A 198 -20.84 23.83 -24.92
N THR A 199 -22.03 24.46 -24.93
CA THR A 199 -23.27 23.78 -24.58
C THR A 199 -23.76 22.84 -25.68
N GLU A 200 -23.76 23.27 -26.95
CA GLU A 200 -24.06 22.38 -28.07
C GLU A 200 -23.03 21.25 -28.21
N GLN A 201 -21.74 21.52 -27.99
CA GLN A 201 -20.71 20.47 -28.03
C GLN A 201 -20.93 19.43 -26.93
N MET A 202 -21.27 19.84 -25.71
CA MET A 202 -21.57 18.92 -24.61
C MET A 202 -22.79 18.03 -24.87
N GLU A 203 -23.85 18.53 -25.52
CA GLU A 203 -24.98 17.69 -25.91
C GLU A 203 -24.65 16.77 -27.09
N LYS A 204 -23.94 17.25 -28.11
CA LYS A 204 -23.44 16.40 -29.23
C LYS A 204 -22.47 15.30 -28.74
N TYR A 205 -21.65 15.57 -27.73
CA TYR A 205 -20.79 14.54 -27.10
C TYR A 205 -21.61 13.47 -26.36
N ARG A 206 -22.75 13.88 -25.79
CA ARG A 206 -23.69 13.02 -25.07
C ARG A 206 -24.46 12.09 -26.00
N GLU A 207 -24.77 12.55 -27.21
CA GLU A 207 -25.36 11.72 -28.27
C GLU A 207 -24.33 10.79 -28.93
N GLN A 208 -23.11 11.28 -29.21
CA GLN A 208 -22.03 10.47 -29.81
C GLN A 208 -21.57 9.28 -28.95
N LEU A 209 -21.83 9.30 -27.64
CA LEU A 209 -21.56 8.18 -26.73
C LEU A 209 -22.57 7.02 -26.82
N ASN A 210 -23.64 7.14 -27.63
CA ASN A 210 -24.81 6.23 -27.57
C ASN A 210 -25.11 5.44 -28.87
N GLU A 211 -24.20 5.37 -29.85
CA GLU A 211 -24.35 4.51 -31.05
C GLU A 211 -23.18 3.51 -31.26
N PRO A 212 -23.38 2.37 -31.95
CA PRO A 212 -22.50 1.21 -31.82
C PRO A 212 -21.22 1.25 -32.67
N TYR A 213 -20.09 0.88 -32.06
CA TYR A 213 -18.76 0.84 -32.68
C TYR A 213 -18.58 -0.29 -33.71
N LEU A 214 -18.97 -0.07 -34.98
CA LEU A 214 -18.75 -1.05 -36.05
C LEU A 214 -18.34 -0.48 -37.44
N ALA A 215 -17.79 0.75 -37.51
CA ALA A 215 -17.33 1.32 -38.80
C ALA A 215 -16.13 2.29 -38.72
N ARG A 216 -14.89 1.75 -38.65
CA ARG A 216 -13.69 2.31 -39.34
C ARG A 216 -12.41 1.45 -39.18
N ARG A 217 -12.17 0.56 -40.15
CA ARG A 217 -10.81 0.10 -40.50
C ARG A 217 -10.75 -0.36 -41.96
N GLY A 218 -10.50 0.58 -42.86
CA GLY A 218 -10.27 0.32 -44.28
C GLY A 218 -9.12 1.17 -44.79
N GLY A 219 -8.29 0.61 -45.67
CA GLY A 219 -7.29 1.37 -46.43
C GLY A 219 -5.92 1.58 -45.78
N LEU A 220 -5.15 0.50 -45.54
CA LEU A 220 -3.69 0.55 -45.77
C LEU A 220 -3.08 -0.85 -46.02
N THR A 221 -3.14 -1.33 -47.26
CA THR A 221 -2.36 -2.52 -47.72
C THR A 221 -2.16 -2.57 -49.24
N CYS A 222 -1.91 -1.42 -49.87
CA CYS A 222 -1.57 -1.36 -51.29
C CYS A 222 -0.04 -1.49 -51.52
N ALA A 223 0.53 -2.64 -51.18
CA ALA A 223 1.96 -2.94 -51.39
C ALA A 223 2.31 -4.44 -51.35
N ILE A 224 1.69 -5.27 -52.19
CA ILE A 224 2.21 -6.53 -52.76
C ILE A 224 1.38 -6.79 -54.02
N ASN A 225 1.82 -6.24 -55.15
CA ASN A 225 1.25 -6.55 -56.46
C ASN A 225 2.27 -6.32 -57.59
N GLN A 226 3.44 -6.95 -57.45
CA GLN A 226 4.40 -7.17 -58.52
C GLN A 226 4.85 -8.64 -58.46
N ARG A 227 5.11 -9.24 -59.63
CA ARG A 227 5.42 -10.67 -59.81
C ARG A 227 4.26 -11.63 -59.50
N LYS A 228 3.19 -11.53 -60.30
CA LYS A 228 2.41 -12.71 -60.72
C LYS A 228 1.86 -12.57 -62.14
N GLU A 229 2.76 -12.23 -63.06
CA GLU A 229 2.64 -12.61 -64.46
C GLU A 229 3.48 -13.88 -64.70
N GLU A 230 3.32 -14.47 -65.88
CA GLU A 230 3.74 -15.84 -66.26
C GLU A 230 2.92 -17.00 -65.65
N PHE A 231 2.69 -18.02 -66.49
CA PHE A 231 1.99 -19.28 -66.22
C PHE A 231 0.48 -19.21 -65.87
N ASP A 232 -0.31 -18.77 -66.86
CA ASP A 232 -1.48 -19.55 -67.27
C ASP A 232 -1.48 -19.70 -68.80
N VAL A 233 -1.44 -20.94 -69.30
CA VAL A 233 -1.41 -21.27 -70.73
C VAL A 233 -2.28 -22.50 -71.00
N HIS A 234 -3.50 -22.23 -71.49
CA HIS A 234 -4.43 -23.20 -72.09
C HIS A 234 -5.03 -24.24 -71.12
N PHE A 235 -6.27 -24.72 -71.30
CA PHE A 235 -7.23 -24.56 -72.41
C PHE A 235 -8.68 -24.60 -71.88
N LYS A 236 -9.62 -23.89 -72.51
CA LYS A 236 -11.07 -24.14 -72.35
C LYS A 236 -11.56 -25.05 -73.47
N LEU A 237 -12.41 -26.03 -73.14
CA LEU A 237 -13.65 -26.45 -73.83
C LEU A 237 -14.05 -27.89 -73.44
N GLY A 238 -15.35 -28.23 -73.55
CA GLY A 238 -15.83 -29.62 -73.46
C GLY A 238 -16.95 -29.86 -72.44
N ALA A 239 -18.20 -29.55 -72.81
CA ALA A 239 -19.37 -29.88 -71.99
C ALA A 239 -19.89 -31.30 -72.28
N LYS A 240 -20.44 -31.99 -71.25
CA LYS A 240 -21.76 -32.69 -71.28
C LYS A 240 -21.98 -33.63 -70.08
N ARG A 241 -23.23 -33.60 -69.56
CA ARG A 241 -23.95 -34.72 -68.87
C ARG A 241 -23.35 -35.17 -67.51
N GLN A 242 -24.07 -35.84 -66.60
CA GLN A 242 -25.50 -36.22 -66.56
C GLN A 242 -26.01 -36.24 -65.10
N THR A 243 -27.30 -35.94 -64.89
CA THR A 243 -28.10 -36.34 -63.71
C THR A 243 -28.90 -37.62 -64.05
N PRO A 244 -29.68 -38.26 -63.15
CA PRO A 244 -29.92 -38.02 -61.71
C PRO A 244 -29.45 -39.25 -60.87
N SER A 245 -29.93 -39.63 -59.67
CA SER A 245 -31.32 -39.90 -59.22
C SER A 245 -31.52 -39.76 -57.69
N SER A 246 -32.75 -39.42 -57.30
CA SER A 246 -33.29 -39.29 -55.94
C SER A 246 -34.01 -40.59 -55.48
N PRO A 247 -34.91 -40.58 -54.47
CA PRO A 247 -34.70 -40.41 -53.02
C PRO A 247 -35.28 -41.63 -52.23
N THR A 248 -35.66 -41.47 -50.95
CA THR A 248 -37.01 -41.82 -50.39
C THR A 248 -36.99 -42.43 -48.97
N LYS A 249 -37.87 -41.92 -48.07
CA LYS A 249 -38.30 -42.51 -46.76
C LYS A 249 -37.22 -42.70 -45.67
N MET A 250 -37.56 -42.93 -44.40
CA MET A 250 -38.54 -42.31 -43.47
C MET A 250 -38.36 -42.98 -42.09
N LEU A 251 -38.63 -42.24 -41.00
CA LEU A 251 -39.05 -42.74 -39.68
C LEU A 251 -38.10 -43.59 -38.80
N SER A 252 -38.17 -43.23 -37.50
CA SER A 252 -38.10 -44.11 -36.31
C SER A 252 -36.76 -44.49 -35.66
N THR A 253 -36.48 -43.76 -34.56
CA THR A 253 -36.11 -44.27 -33.22
C THR A 253 -34.74 -44.92 -32.93
N SER A 254 -34.33 -44.70 -31.66
CA SER A 254 -33.24 -45.33 -30.88
C SER A 254 -31.81 -44.78 -30.98
N ARG A 255 -31.21 -44.63 -29.78
CA ARG A 255 -29.78 -44.41 -29.44
C ARG A 255 -29.18 -45.80 -29.04
N PRO A 256 -27.85 -46.03 -28.83
CA PRO A 256 -26.85 -45.06 -28.32
C PRO A 256 -25.34 -45.20 -28.72
N LEU A 257 -24.54 -44.21 -28.28
CA LEU A 257 -23.15 -44.27 -27.76
C LEU A 257 -21.92 -44.71 -28.61
N PHE A 258 -20.78 -44.07 -28.29
CA PHE A 258 -19.38 -44.25 -28.77
C PHE A 258 -19.14 -44.06 -30.29
N GLY A 259 -17.96 -43.63 -30.76
CA GLY A 259 -16.77 -43.11 -30.05
C GLY A 259 -15.53 -42.98 -30.98
N LEU A 260 -14.60 -42.07 -30.63
CA LEU A 260 -13.33 -41.74 -31.35
C LEU A 260 -13.46 -41.05 -32.73
N ALA A 261 -12.43 -40.38 -33.29
CA ALA A 261 -11.52 -39.30 -32.79
C ALA A 261 -10.47 -38.95 -33.90
N GLN A 262 -9.72 -37.83 -33.70
CA GLN A 262 -8.52 -37.39 -34.44
C GLN A 262 -8.81 -36.71 -35.82
N ASN A 263 -8.43 -35.45 -36.11
CA ASN A 263 -7.16 -34.67 -36.08
C ASN A 263 -6.50 -34.61 -37.49
N THR A 264 -5.69 -33.59 -37.88
CA THR A 264 -4.89 -32.61 -37.12
C THR A 264 -4.53 -31.35 -37.95
N LEU A 265 -4.48 -30.16 -37.30
CA LEU A 265 -3.58 -28.99 -37.52
C LEU A 265 -3.60 -28.24 -38.89
N ARG A 266 -3.13 -26.98 -39.04
CA ARG A 266 -2.39 -25.98 -38.22
C ARG A 266 -2.91 -24.56 -38.61
N GLN A 267 -3.19 -23.59 -37.73
CA GLN A 267 -2.27 -22.63 -37.07
C GLN A 267 -1.25 -21.95 -38.01
N THR A 268 -0.93 -20.64 -37.94
CA THR A 268 -0.99 -19.56 -36.92
C THR A 268 -1.54 -18.24 -37.54
N ALA A 269 -1.74 -17.05 -36.93
CA ALA A 269 -2.02 -16.49 -35.57
C ALA A 269 -2.48 -14.99 -35.81
N ALA A 270 -2.64 -14.02 -34.89
CA ALA A 270 -2.40 -13.89 -33.44
C ALA A 270 -3.42 -12.92 -32.78
N VAL A 271 -3.83 -13.23 -31.55
CA VAL A 271 -4.62 -12.35 -30.65
C VAL A 271 -3.82 -12.14 -29.37
N ARG A 272 -3.80 -10.93 -28.82
CA ARG A 272 -3.24 -10.66 -27.48
C ARG A 272 -4.13 -11.31 -26.41
N ARG A 273 -3.89 -12.60 -26.15
CA ARG A 273 -4.37 -13.26 -24.93
C ARG A 273 -3.58 -12.68 -23.75
N TYR A 274 -4.25 -11.88 -22.92
CA TYR A 274 -3.85 -11.77 -21.52
C TYR A 274 -3.91 -13.17 -20.89
N ALA A 275 -3.00 -13.46 -19.96
CA ALA A 275 -2.71 -14.84 -19.57
C ALA A 275 -3.93 -15.53 -18.95
N SER A 276 -4.18 -16.77 -19.37
CA SER A 276 -5.30 -17.58 -18.86
C SER A 276 -5.19 -17.80 -17.36
N ALA A 277 -6.34 -17.70 -16.67
CA ALA A 277 -6.51 -17.86 -15.23
C ALA A 277 -5.63 -18.98 -14.61
N ALA A 278 -4.54 -18.58 -13.98
CA ALA A 278 -4.02 -19.28 -12.82
C ALA A 278 -4.84 -18.80 -11.61
N PRO A 279 -5.32 -19.67 -10.71
CA PRO A 279 -5.82 -19.22 -9.43
C PRO A 279 -4.64 -18.56 -8.70
N THR A 280 -4.74 -17.26 -8.40
CA THR A 280 -3.65 -16.41 -7.87
C THR A 280 -3.25 -16.73 -6.43
N ALA A 281 -3.56 -17.95 -5.97
CA ALA A 281 -3.46 -18.43 -4.60
C ALA A 281 -3.50 -19.98 -4.50
N ALA A 282 -3.18 -20.72 -5.56
CA ALA A 282 -3.15 -22.19 -5.51
C ALA A 282 -1.83 -22.69 -4.91
N PHE A 283 -1.89 -23.40 -3.77
CA PHE A 283 -0.71 -24.02 -3.17
C PHE A 283 -0.08 -25.06 -4.11
N ALA A 284 1.16 -24.79 -4.55
CA ALA A 284 1.89 -25.62 -5.52
C ALA A 284 2.95 -26.54 -4.87
N GLY A 285 3.10 -26.50 -3.55
CA GLY A 285 4.12 -27.27 -2.83
C GLY A 285 3.91 -28.78 -2.93
N GLN A 286 5.02 -29.52 -3.10
CA GLN A 286 5.02 -30.97 -3.18
C GLN A 286 5.39 -31.61 -1.84
N LYS A 287 5.11 -32.91 -1.68
CA LYS A 287 5.55 -33.68 -0.51
C LYS A 287 7.03 -34.06 -0.65
N GLY A 288 7.79 -33.92 0.43
CA GLY A 288 9.15 -34.46 0.53
C GLY A 288 9.17 -35.99 0.56
N SER A 289 10.37 -36.57 0.56
CA SER A 289 10.60 -38.03 0.62
C SER A 289 10.00 -38.73 1.84
N ASN A 290 9.68 -37.98 2.90
CA ASN A 290 8.99 -38.45 4.11
C ASN A 290 7.45 -38.39 4.02
N GLY A 291 6.87 -38.05 2.87
CA GLY A 291 5.44 -37.97 2.64
C GLY A 291 4.75 -36.73 3.23
N LYS A 292 5.51 -35.76 3.74
CA LYS A 292 5.01 -34.51 4.35
C LYS A 292 5.29 -33.29 3.46
N TYR A 293 4.47 -32.26 3.60
CA TYR A 293 4.75 -30.93 3.04
C TYR A 293 5.66 -30.15 4.01
N THR A 294 6.68 -29.48 3.49
CA THR A 294 7.47 -28.52 4.27
C THR A 294 6.71 -27.21 4.37
N VAL A 295 6.56 -26.67 5.57
CA VAL A 295 5.90 -25.38 5.84
C VAL A 295 6.83 -24.52 6.67
N THR A 296 7.08 -23.29 6.23
CA THR A 296 7.87 -22.34 7.01
C THR A 296 7.09 -21.91 8.25
N LEU A 297 7.70 -22.05 9.43
CA LEU A 297 7.14 -21.56 10.69
C LEU A 297 7.96 -20.37 11.15
N ILE A 298 7.29 -19.24 11.42
CA ILE A 298 7.89 -18.05 12.02
C ILE A 298 7.26 -17.92 13.41
N PRO A 299 7.92 -18.38 14.50
CA PRO A 299 7.32 -18.39 15.83
C PRO A 299 6.93 -16.99 16.34
N GLY A 300 7.67 -15.97 15.94
CA GLY A 300 7.42 -14.57 16.30
C GLY A 300 7.82 -14.22 17.73
N ASP A 301 7.32 -13.09 18.21
CA ASP A 301 7.75 -12.44 19.45
C ASP A 301 6.70 -12.55 20.57
N GLY A 302 7.15 -12.37 21.82
CA GLY A 302 6.28 -12.32 23.00
C GLY A 302 5.54 -13.65 23.22
N ILE A 303 4.21 -13.66 23.09
CA ILE A 303 3.42 -14.90 23.16
C ILE A 303 3.61 -15.84 21.96
N GLY A 304 4.17 -15.35 20.85
CA GLY A 304 4.31 -16.08 19.59
C GLY A 304 4.87 -17.51 19.72
N PRO A 305 5.99 -17.73 20.43
CA PRO A 305 6.56 -19.06 20.64
C PRO A 305 5.65 -20.02 21.41
N GLU A 306 4.94 -19.58 22.47
CA GLU A 306 4.07 -20.46 23.26
C GLU A 306 2.81 -20.88 22.48
N ILE A 307 2.20 -19.97 21.72
CA ILE A 307 1.08 -20.32 20.84
C ILE A 307 1.53 -21.14 19.62
N SER A 308 2.73 -20.90 19.08
CA SER A 308 3.27 -21.69 17.96
C SER A 308 3.57 -23.14 18.37
N GLN A 309 4.07 -23.36 19.60
CA GLN A 309 4.25 -24.72 20.13
C GLN A 309 2.91 -25.44 20.33
N SER A 310 1.86 -24.74 20.80
CA SER A 310 0.50 -25.29 20.85
C SER A 310 0.03 -25.83 19.49
N ILE A 311 0.28 -25.10 18.39
CA ILE A 311 -0.07 -25.57 17.03
C ILE A 311 0.74 -26.82 16.65
N LYS A 312 2.05 -26.84 16.95
CA LYS A 312 2.93 -28.00 16.69
C LYS A 312 2.44 -29.26 17.41
N ASP A 313 2.01 -29.13 18.66
CA ASP A 313 1.51 -30.23 19.48
C ASP A 313 0.17 -30.76 18.95
N ILE A 314 -0.78 -29.86 18.63
CA ILE A 314 -2.08 -30.18 18.02
C ILE A 314 -1.89 -30.87 16.65
N TYR A 315 -0.99 -30.38 15.80
CA TYR A 315 -0.71 -30.97 14.48
C TYR A 315 -0.08 -32.35 14.58
N THR A 316 0.75 -32.57 15.59
CA THR A 316 1.37 -33.87 15.88
C THR A 316 0.31 -34.88 16.32
N ALA A 317 -0.56 -34.50 17.27
CA ALA A 317 -1.69 -35.33 17.71
C ALA A 317 -2.68 -35.64 16.57
N ALA A 318 -3.04 -34.64 15.77
CA ALA A 318 -3.93 -34.78 14.62
C ALA A 318 -3.28 -35.46 13.39
N LYS A 319 -2.01 -35.89 13.50
CA LYS A 319 -1.21 -36.57 12.46
C LYS A 319 -1.21 -35.82 11.12
N VAL A 320 -1.09 -34.51 11.15
CA VAL A 320 -1.07 -33.65 9.96
C VAL A 320 0.19 -33.95 9.12
N PRO A 321 0.11 -34.10 7.78
CA PRO A 321 1.25 -34.42 6.93
C PRO A 321 2.13 -33.19 6.65
N ILE A 322 2.58 -32.52 7.71
CA ILE A 322 3.42 -31.32 7.67
C ILE A 322 4.74 -31.57 8.43
N GLN A 323 5.81 -31.00 7.90
CA GLN A 323 7.09 -30.79 8.55
C GLN A 323 7.30 -29.28 8.68
N TRP A 324 7.56 -28.81 9.89
CA TRP A 324 7.87 -27.40 10.14
C TRP A 324 9.34 -27.11 9.82
N GLU A 325 9.57 -26.00 9.15
CA GLU A 325 10.88 -25.39 8.98
C GLU A 325 10.88 -24.06 9.75
N GLU A 326 11.40 -24.09 10.98
CA GLU A 326 11.41 -22.92 11.85
C GLU A 326 12.49 -21.92 11.42
N VAL A 327 12.09 -20.68 11.13
CA VAL A 327 12.98 -19.59 10.75
C VAL A 327 12.68 -18.33 11.56
N SER A 328 13.72 -17.55 11.85
CA SER A 328 13.54 -16.21 12.41
C SER A 328 13.46 -15.15 11.32
N VAL A 329 12.55 -14.19 11.52
CA VAL A 329 12.48 -12.93 10.74
C VAL A 329 13.01 -11.73 11.54
N THR A 330 13.69 -11.96 12.67
CA THR A 330 14.38 -10.91 13.45
C THR A 330 15.23 -10.07 12.51
N PRO A 331 15.14 -8.72 12.53
CA PRO A 331 15.74 -7.90 11.50
C PRO A 331 17.27 -7.93 11.56
N VAL A 332 17.91 -7.89 10.39
CA VAL A 332 19.36 -7.75 10.26
C VAL A 332 19.72 -6.47 9.51
N LEU A 333 20.85 -5.85 9.87
CA LEU A 333 21.38 -4.68 9.17
C LEU A 333 22.22 -5.13 7.97
N LYS A 334 21.93 -4.59 6.79
CA LYS A 334 22.67 -4.86 5.54
C LYS A 334 22.83 -3.55 4.77
N GLY A 335 24.04 -2.97 4.82
CA GLY A 335 24.32 -1.67 4.21
C GLY A 335 23.50 -0.54 4.84
N GLY A 336 23.56 -0.41 6.18
CA GLY A 336 22.76 0.55 6.97
C GLY A 336 21.26 0.22 7.07
N LYS A 337 20.67 -0.38 6.03
CA LYS A 337 19.22 -0.64 5.95
C LYS A 337 18.84 -1.93 6.67
N THR A 338 17.71 -1.90 7.37
CA THR A 338 17.14 -3.06 8.06
C THR A 338 16.40 -3.96 7.06
N VAL A 339 16.73 -5.25 7.03
CA VAL A 339 16.13 -6.25 6.14
C VAL A 339 15.76 -7.54 6.87
N ILE A 340 14.89 -8.34 6.26
CA ILE A 340 14.55 -9.69 6.72
C ILE A 340 15.74 -10.63 6.41
N PRO A 341 16.11 -11.58 7.28
CA PRO A 341 17.14 -12.57 7.02
C PRO A 341 16.90 -13.37 5.73
N GLU A 342 17.91 -13.46 4.87
CA GLU A 342 17.82 -14.16 3.58
C GLU A 342 17.37 -15.62 3.74
N ALA A 343 17.78 -16.30 4.80
CA ALA A 343 17.34 -17.67 5.11
C ALA A 343 15.81 -17.79 5.23
N ALA A 344 15.13 -16.81 5.85
CA ALA A 344 13.68 -16.79 5.94
C ALA A 344 13.02 -16.45 4.59
N ILE A 345 13.62 -15.54 3.81
CA ILE A 345 13.15 -15.20 2.45
C ILE A 345 13.20 -16.44 1.55
N GLN A 346 14.31 -17.18 1.56
CA GLN A 346 14.49 -18.41 0.77
C GLN A 346 13.62 -19.57 1.28
N SER A 347 13.37 -19.65 2.59
CA SER A 347 12.43 -20.61 3.18
C SER A 347 11.01 -20.42 2.63
N VAL A 348 10.45 -19.22 2.76
CA VAL A 348 9.08 -18.92 2.30
C VAL A 348 8.96 -19.04 0.77
N LYS A 349 9.97 -18.58 0.00
CA LYS A 349 9.98 -18.74 -1.47
C LYS A 349 10.00 -20.20 -1.92
N ARG A 350 10.74 -21.06 -1.22
CA ARG A 350 10.82 -22.50 -1.55
C ARG A 350 9.56 -23.27 -1.14
N ASN A 351 9.03 -22.97 0.05
CA ASN A 351 7.90 -23.71 0.62
C ASN A 351 6.54 -23.19 0.11
N THR A 352 6.48 -21.96 -0.43
CA THR A 352 5.27 -21.25 -0.91
C THR A 352 4.19 -20.97 0.15
N VAL A 353 4.35 -21.49 1.37
CA VAL A 353 3.40 -21.32 2.46
C VAL A 353 4.13 -21.16 3.79
N ALA A 354 3.64 -20.24 4.62
CA ALA A 354 4.14 -20.02 5.97
C ALA A 354 3.03 -19.83 7.00
N LEU A 355 3.27 -20.29 8.23
CA LEU A 355 2.51 -19.94 9.42
C LEU A 355 3.36 -18.97 10.27
N LYS A 356 2.75 -17.89 10.75
CA LYS A 356 3.45 -16.78 11.39
C LYS A 356 2.76 -16.35 12.69
N GLY A 357 3.54 -16.28 13.78
CA GLY A 357 3.15 -15.64 15.03
C GLY A 357 3.16 -14.11 14.96
N PRO A 358 2.69 -13.43 16.02
CA PRO A 358 2.78 -11.98 16.13
C PRO A 358 4.24 -11.51 16.09
N LEU A 359 4.48 -10.32 15.54
CA LEU A 359 5.79 -9.66 15.56
C LEU A 359 5.70 -8.33 16.30
N ALA A 360 6.72 -8.02 17.11
CA ALA A 360 6.85 -6.71 17.71
C ALA A 360 7.23 -5.66 16.65
N THR A 361 6.53 -4.53 16.64
CA THR A 361 6.94 -3.32 15.89
C THR A 361 7.17 -2.20 16.91
N PRO A 362 8.36 -1.58 16.96
CA PRO A 362 8.63 -0.47 17.86
C PRO A 362 7.85 0.77 17.43
N ILE A 363 7.35 1.53 18.40
CA ILE A 363 6.47 2.67 18.16
C ILE A 363 7.30 3.96 18.11
N GLY A 364 7.13 4.77 17.06
CA GLY A 364 7.69 6.11 16.94
C GLY A 364 9.20 6.22 16.65
N LYS A 365 9.99 5.15 16.83
CA LYS A 365 11.41 5.07 16.45
C LYS A 365 11.79 3.65 16.04
N GLY A 366 12.75 3.52 15.13
CA GLY A 366 13.33 2.23 14.71
C GLY A 366 12.91 1.80 13.30
N HIS A 367 13.09 0.52 13.00
CA HIS A 367 12.83 -0.03 11.67
C HIS A 367 11.35 -0.02 11.23
N VAL A 368 11.14 0.01 9.91
CA VAL A 368 9.83 -0.19 9.26
C VAL A 368 9.22 -1.52 9.69
N SER A 369 7.90 -1.55 9.94
CA SER A 369 7.21 -2.74 10.46
C SER A 369 7.48 -3.99 9.61
N LEU A 370 7.99 -5.04 10.25
CA LEU A 370 8.29 -6.32 9.62
C LEU A 370 7.08 -6.92 8.88
N ASN A 371 5.85 -6.68 9.35
CA ASN A 371 4.63 -7.16 8.70
C ASN A 371 4.45 -6.51 7.31
N LEU A 372 4.73 -5.21 7.17
CA LEU A 372 4.74 -4.50 5.88
C LEU A 372 5.88 -4.99 4.99
N THR A 373 7.08 -5.16 5.55
CA THR A 373 8.26 -5.66 4.81
C THR A 373 8.02 -7.07 4.27
N LEU A 374 7.40 -7.98 5.05
CA LEU A 374 6.99 -9.31 4.61
C LEU A 374 5.97 -9.25 3.46
N ARG A 375 4.91 -8.44 3.61
CA ARG A 375 3.86 -8.27 2.58
C ARG A 375 4.41 -7.74 1.27
N ARG A 376 5.31 -6.74 1.31
CA ARG A 376 6.02 -6.22 0.13
C ARG A 376 7.01 -7.26 -0.45
N THR A 377 7.76 -7.99 0.36
CA THR A 377 8.78 -8.97 -0.09
C THR A 377 8.18 -10.17 -0.84
N PHE A 378 6.96 -10.59 -0.50
CA PHE A 378 6.27 -11.73 -1.13
C PHE A 378 5.02 -11.33 -1.95
N ASN A 379 4.81 -10.03 -2.19
CA ASN A 379 3.66 -9.49 -2.94
C ASN A 379 2.29 -10.04 -2.47
N LEU A 380 2.05 -9.97 -1.16
CA LEU A 380 0.88 -10.54 -0.49
C LEU A 380 -0.35 -9.61 -0.60
N PHE A 381 -0.84 -9.43 -1.83
CA PHE A 381 -1.83 -8.42 -2.24
C PHE A 381 -3.21 -8.49 -1.56
N ALA A 382 -3.64 -9.64 -1.05
CA ALA A 382 -4.95 -9.80 -0.40
C ALA A 382 -4.81 -10.27 1.05
N ASN A 383 -5.41 -9.57 2.01
CA ASN A 383 -5.54 -10.03 3.39
C ASN A 383 -6.97 -10.50 3.66
N VAL A 384 -7.13 -11.79 3.97
CA VAL A 384 -8.42 -12.46 4.19
C VAL A 384 -8.68 -12.59 5.68
N ARG A 385 -9.81 -12.06 6.16
CA ARG A 385 -10.23 -12.08 7.57
C ARG A 385 -11.68 -12.56 7.70
N PRO A 386 -11.91 -13.85 8.03
CA PRO A 386 -13.22 -14.37 8.39
C PRO A 386 -13.50 -14.12 9.88
N CYS A 387 -14.69 -13.60 10.20
CA CYS A 387 -15.15 -13.42 11.59
C CYS A 387 -16.47 -14.17 11.78
N VAL A 388 -16.47 -15.20 12.63
CA VAL A 388 -17.61 -16.11 12.84
C VAL A 388 -17.88 -16.28 14.34
N SER A 389 -19.14 -16.15 14.76
CA SER A 389 -19.55 -16.40 16.16
C SER A 389 -19.26 -17.84 16.57
N ILE A 390 -18.53 -18.02 17.67
CA ILE A 390 -18.21 -19.35 18.21
C ILE A 390 -19.39 -19.86 19.05
N LYS A 391 -19.97 -20.99 18.64
CA LYS A 391 -21.08 -21.62 19.37
C LYS A 391 -20.68 -21.91 20.82
N GLY A 392 -21.55 -21.55 21.76
CA GLY A 392 -21.31 -21.71 23.20
C GLY A 392 -20.50 -20.60 23.86
N TYR A 393 -19.80 -19.75 23.09
CA TYR A 393 -19.19 -18.53 23.62
C TYR A 393 -20.13 -17.35 23.38
N LYS A 394 -20.69 -16.77 24.47
CA LYS A 394 -21.68 -15.69 24.36
C LYS A 394 -21.00 -14.32 24.29
N THR A 395 -21.30 -13.56 23.24
CA THR A 395 -20.97 -12.13 23.12
C THR A 395 -22.27 -11.31 23.09
N PRO A 396 -22.22 -9.96 22.99
CA PRO A 396 -23.41 -9.15 22.70
C PRO A 396 -24.09 -9.46 21.36
N TYR A 397 -23.42 -10.20 20.45
CA TYR A 397 -23.89 -10.54 19.12
C TYR A 397 -24.03 -12.06 18.93
N ASP A 398 -24.99 -12.45 18.10
CA ASP A 398 -25.23 -13.84 17.67
C ASP A 398 -25.16 -13.95 16.14
N ASP A 399 -24.93 -15.16 15.62
CA ASP A 399 -24.92 -15.49 14.18
C ASP A 399 -23.99 -14.60 13.29
N VAL A 400 -22.91 -14.02 13.84
CA VAL A 400 -21.89 -13.32 13.03
C VAL A 400 -21.21 -14.32 12.09
N ASN A 401 -21.09 -14.00 10.81
CA ASN A 401 -20.44 -14.85 9.81
C ASN A 401 -19.93 -14.02 8.61
N THR A 402 -19.15 -12.98 8.88
CA THR A 402 -18.59 -12.08 7.85
C THR A 402 -17.30 -12.65 7.26
N VAL A 403 -17.05 -12.40 5.97
CA VAL A 403 -15.71 -12.54 5.38
C VAL A 403 -15.32 -11.24 4.72
N LEU A 404 -14.15 -10.73 5.11
CA LEU A 404 -13.54 -9.52 4.56
C LEU A 404 -12.27 -9.88 3.78
N ILE A 405 -12.10 -9.23 2.63
CA ILE A 405 -10.90 -9.30 1.79
C ILE A 405 -10.41 -7.87 1.55
N ARG A 406 -9.23 -7.61 2.10
CA ARG A 406 -8.56 -6.30 2.14
C ARG A 406 -7.47 -6.26 1.07
N GLU A 407 -7.43 -5.18 0.28
CA GLU A 407 -6.24 -4.78 -0.49
C GLU A 407 -5.08 -4.50 0.49
N ASN A 408 -3.90 -5.07 0.24
CA ASN A 408 -2.82 -5.15 1.22
C ASN A 408 -1.45 -4.65 0.69
N THR A 409 -1.41 -3.99 -0.48
CA THR A 409 -0.20 -3.45 -1.11
C THR A 409 -0.16 -1.92 -1.27
N GLU A 410 -1.31 -1.25 -1.33
CA GLU A 410 -1.42 0.20 -1.62
C GLU A 410 -2.46 0.89 -0.72
N GLY A 411 -3.26 1.82 -1.27
CA GLY A 411 -4.20 2.65 -0.52
C GLY A 411 -3.49 3.75 0.28
N GLU A 412 -4.03 4.00 1.46
CA GLU A 412 -3.50 4.92 2.47
C GLU A 412 -2.19 4.40 3.11
N TYR A 413 -1.85 3.12 2.91
CA TYR A 413 -0.68 2.43 3.47
C TYR A 413 0.52 2.45 2.50
N SER A 414 0.49 3.37 1.53
CA SER A 414 1.63 3.73 0.67
C SER A 414 2.84 4.13 1.51
N GLY A 415 2.60 4.89 2.59
CA GLY A 415 3.62 5.55 3.41
C GLY A 415 4.15 6.86 2.80
N ILE A 416 3.41 7.43 1.84
CA ILE A 416 3.78 8.69 1.17
C ILE A 416 3.14 9.85 1.92
N GLU A 417 3.90 10.46 2.82
CA GLU A 417 3.48 11.63 3.60
C GLU A 417 4.56 12.70 3.55
N HIS A 418 4.17 13.97 3.45
CA HIS A 418 5.10 15.10 3.49
C HIS A 418 4.44 16.36 4.05
N GLU A 419 5.25 17.26 4.61
CA GLU A 419 4.82 18.60 5.03
C GLU A 419 4.92 19.54 3.82
N VAL A 420 3.78 20.11 3.41
CA VAL A 420 3.68 21.00 2.24
C VAL A 420 4.15 22.42 2.59
N ILE A 421 3.76 22.88 3.78
CA ILE A 421 4.22 24.08 4.48
C ILE A 421 4.15 23.81 5.99
N ASP A 422 4.88 24.58 6.80
CA ASP A 422 4.90 24.50 8.28
C ASP A 422 3.49 24.34 8.88
N GLY A 423 3.22 23.19 9.50
CA GLY A 423 1.93 22.83 10.09
C GLY A 423 0.90 22.20 9.15
N VAL A 424 1.22 21.92 7.89
CA VAL A 424 0.31 21.34 6.88
C VAL A 424 0.91 20.07 6.26
N VAL A 425 0.49 18.91 6.78
CA VAL A 425 0.89 17.58 6.28
C VAL A 425 -0.11 17.07 5.24
N GLN A 426 0.39 16.51 4.14
CA GLN A 426 -0.37 15.75 3.15
C GLN A 426 0.04 14.28 3.16
N SER A 427 -0.94 13.39 3.30
CA SER A 427 -0.82 11.94 3.12
C SER A 427 -1.43 11.52 1.77
N ILE A 428 -0.70 10.81 0.92
CA ILE A 428 -1.14 10.45 -0.44
C ILE A 428 -1.66 9.00 -0.48
N LYS A 429 -3.00 8.88 -0.60
CA LYS A 429 -3.67 7.63 -0.97
C LYS A 429 -3.40 7.30 -2.44
N LEU A 430 -2.75 6.17 -2.70
CA LEU A 430 -2.62 5.63 -4.06
C LEU A 430 -3.61 4.48 -4.27
N ILE A 431 -4.31 4.46 -5.41
CA ILE A 431 -5.06 3.30 -5.89
C ILE A 431 -4.67 3.05 -7.34
N THR A 432 -4.40 1.79 -7.69
CA THR A 432 -4.08 1.36 -9.05
C THR A 432 -5.07 0.33 -9.57
N TRP A 433 -5.23 0.29 -10.90
CA TRP A 433 -6.07 -0.71 -11.57
C TRP A 433 -5.59 -2.13 -11.28
N ASP A 434 -4.30 -2.40 -11.48
CA ASP A 434 -3.69 -3.73 -11.35
C ASP A 434 -3.76 -4.30 -9.92
N ALA A 435 -3.88 -3.46 -8.89
CA ALA A 435 -4.10 -3.88 -7.51
C ALA A 435 -5.58 -4.13 -7.21
N SER A 436 -6.45 -3.21 -7.65
CA SER A 436 -7.90 -3.32 -7.52
C SER A 436 -8.45 -4.56 -8.25
N GLU A 437 -7.94 -4.83 -9.44
CA GLU A 437 -8.31 -5.98 -10.28
C GLU A 437 -7.95 -7.31 -9.60
N ARG A 438 -6.69 -7.47 -9.14
CA ARG A 438 -6.24 -8.73 -8.54
C ARG A 438 -6.94 -9.06 -7.22
N VAL A 439 -7.22 -8.05 -6.39
CA VAL A 439 -7.95 -8.27 -5.12
C VAL A 439 -9.43 -8.55 -5.36
N ALA A 440 -10.07 -7.89 -6.34
CA ALA A 440 -11.43 -8.21 -6.77
C ALA A 440 -11.52 -9.64 -7.32
N ARG A 441 -10.62 -10.03 -8.24
CA ARG A 441 -10.58 -11.38 -8.83
C ARG A 441 -10.37 -12.47 -7.77
N TYR A 442 -9.49 -12.21 -6.80
CA TYR A 442 -9.34 -13.10 -5.65
C TYR A 442 -10.63 -13.20 -4.83
N ALA A 443 -11.34 -12.09 -4.59
CA ALA A 443 -12.60 -12.10 -3.84
C ALA A 443 -13.73 -12.88 -4.54
N PHE A 444 -13.84 -12.78 -5.87
CA PHE A 444 -14.80 -13.58 -6.64
C PHE A 444 -14.46 -15.09 -6.62
N HIS A 445 -13.19 -15.46 -6.80
CA HIS A 445 -12.75 -16.86 -6.63
C HIS A 445 -12.99 -17.37 -5.19
N TYR A 446 -12.72 -16.54 -4.17
CA TYR A 446 -13.02 -16.89 -2.78
C TYR A 446 -14.51 -17.12 -2.57
N ALA A 447 -15.38 -16.26 -3.12
CA ALA A 447 -16.83 -16.41 -3.04
C ALA A 447 -17.28 -17.77 -3.62
N GLN A 448 -16.87 -18.10 -4.84
CA GLN A 448 -17.13 -19.41 -5.45
C GLN A 448 -16.64 -20.58 -4.58
N SER A 449 -15.38 -20.57 -4.15
CA SER A 449 -14.79 -21.68 -3.37
C SER A 449 -15.35 -21.83 -1.95
N SER A 450 -15.91 -20.76 -1.37
CA SER A 450 -16.56 -20.77 -0.06
C SER A 450 -18.09 -20.96 -0.13
N GLY A 451 -18.66 -21.08 -1.33
CA GLY A 451 -20.10 -21.19 -1.55
C GLY A 451 -20.90 -19.91 -1.27
N ARG A 452 -20.22 -18.76 -1.12
CA ARG A 452 -20.86 -17.45 -0.94
C ARG A 452 -21.33 -16.92 -2.30
N LYS A 453 -22.55 -16.38 -2.35
CA LYS A 453 -23.27 -16.08 -3.59
C LYS A 453 -23.15 -14.63 -4.05
N ARG A 454 -22.41 -13.80 -3.31
CA ARG A 454 -22.29 -12.36 -3.55
C ARG A 454 -20.90 -11.83 -3.21
N VAL A 455 -20.43 -10.85 -3.96
CA VAL A 455 -19.29 -9.99 -3.62
C VAL A 455 -19.78 -8.55 -3.50
N THR A 456 -19.50 -7.91 -2.37
CA THR A 456 -19.83 -6.51 -2.11
C THR A 456 -18.56 -5.67 -2.09
N ALA A 457 -18.44 -4.68 -2.98
CA ALA A 457 -17.36 -3.71 -2.95
C ALA A 457 -17.68 -2.60 -1.93
N VAL A 458 -16.85 -2.43 -0.91
CA VAL A 458 -17.05 -1.41 0.14
C VAL A 458 -16.15 -0.20 -0.11
N HIS A 459 -16.75 0.99 -0.17
CA HIS A 459 -16.08 2.18 -0.72
C HIS A 459 -16.57 3.50 -0.06
N LYS A 460 -15.93 4.62 -0.43
CA LYS A 460 -16.36 5.99 -0.13
C LYS A 460 -16.22 6.91 -1.35
N ALA A 461 -16.50 6.36 -2.54
CA ALA A 461 -16.40 7.05 -3.83
C ALA A 461 -17.33 8.27 -4.01
N ASN A 462 -18.31 8.48 -3.12
CA ASN A 462 -19.08 9.73 -3.08
C ASN A 462 -18.22 10.95 -2.68
N ILE A 463 -17.14 10.71 -1.94
CA ILE A 463 -16.09 11.70 -1.63
C ILE A 463 -14.86 11.45 -2.52
N MET A 464 -14.30 10.24 -2.48
CA MET A 464 -13.09 9.84 -3.22
C MET A 464 -13.41 9.39 -4.65
N LYS A 465 -13.95 10.32 -5.46
CA LYS A 465 -14.49 10.03 -6.81
C LYS A 465 -13.52 9.32 -7.74
N MET A 466 -12.22 9.63 -7.69
CA MET A 466 -11.21 9.08 -8.59
C MET A 466 -10.60 7.76 -8.08
N SER A 467 -10.07 7.75 -6.86
CA SER A 467 -9.37 6.59 -6.28
C SER A 467 -10.31 5.42 -6.00
N ASP A 468 -11.36 5.64 -5.21
CA ASP A 468 -12.37 4.60 -4.97
C ASP A 468 -13.22 4.32 -6.21
N GLY A 469 -13.40 5.31 -7.10
CA GLY A 469 -14.06 5.11 -8.40
C GLY A 469 -13.30 4.16 -9.32
N MET A 470 -11.95 4.20 -9.30
CA MET A 470 -11.11 3.23 -10.00
C MET A 470 -11.26 1.83 -9.39
N PHE A 471 -11.24 1.72 -8.06
CA PHE A 471 -11.44 0.44 -7.36
C PHE A 471 -12.78 -0.22 -7.73
N LEU A 472 -13.89 0.55 -7.71
CA LEU A 472 -15.20 0.07 -8.17
C LEU A 472 -15.19 -0.34 -9.63
N SER A 473 -14.54 0.43 -10.50
CA SER A 473 -14.48 0.14 -11.94
C SER A 473 -13.75 -1.17 -12.23
N ALA A 474 -12.67 -1.47 -11.51
CA ALA A 474 -12.01 -2.78 -11.58
C ALA A 474 -12.91 -3.92 -11.06
N CYS A 475 -13.61 -3.71 -9.93
CA CYS A 475 -14.55 -4.71 -9.40
C CYS A 475 -15.71 -5.01 -10.38
N ARG A 476 -16.25 -3.98 -11.04
CA ARG A 476 -17.28 -4.10 -12.09
C ARG A 476 -16.80 -4.80 -13.34
N GLU A 477 -15.53 -4.64 -13.72
CA GLU A 477 -14.97 -5.34 -14.87
C GLU A 477 -14.81 -6.82 -14.56
N VAL A 478 -14.20 -7.14 -13.41
CA VAL A 478 -14.01 -8.52 -12.94
C VAL A 478 -15.36 -9.24 -12.77
N SER A 479 -16.40 -8.59 -12.26
CA SER A 479 -17.69 -9.26 -12.00
C SER A 479 -18.34 -9.88 -13.25
N LYS A 480 -18.05 -9.35 -14.45
CA LYS A 480 -18.50 -9.90 -15.74
C LYS A 480 -17.99 -11.32 -16.01
N GLU A 481 -16.86 -11.69 -15.42
CA GLU A 481 -16.27 -13.03 -15.54
C GLU A 481 -16.87 -14.06 -14.56
N PHE A 482 -17.69 -13.61 -13.61
CA PHE A 482 -18.26 -14.43 -12.53
C PHE A 482 -19.80 -14.33 -12.47
N PRO A 483 -20.55 -14.68 -13.53
CA PRO A 483 -21.99 -14.49 -13.61
C PRO A 483 -22.80 -15.25 -12.54
N ASP A 484 -22.23 -16.31 -11.95
CA ASP A 484 -22.84 -17.07 -10.84
C ASP A 484 -22.74 -16.38 -9.47
N VAL A 485 -22.02 -15.26 -9.38
CA VAL A 485 -21.77 -14.51 -8.13
C VAL A 485 -22.33 -13.09 -8.28
N ALA A 486 -23.36 -12.77 -7.50
CA ALA A 486 -23.97 -11.44 -7.53
C ALA A 486 -22.97 -10.37 -7.10
N TYR A 487 -23.01 -9.20 -7.74
CA TYR A 487 -22.18 -8.05 -7.38
C TYR A 487 -23.03 -6.89 -6.87
N ASP A 488 -22.64 -6.30 -5.74
CA ASP A 488 -23.20 -5.04 -5.23
C ASP A 488 -22.11 -4.13 -4.64
N GLU A 489 -22.49 -2.88 -4.35
CA GLU A 489 -21.60 -1.81 -3.88
C GLU A 489 -22.23 -1.16 -2.66
N ASP A 490 -21.46 -0.91 -1.60
CA ASP A 490 -21.97 -0.23 -0.41
C ASP A 490 -20.96 0.76 0.21
N LEU A 491 -21.48 1.84 0.79
CA LEU A 491 -20.67 2.88 1.42
C LEU A 491 -20.18 2.42 2.78
N LEU A 492 -18.91 2.65 3.08
CA LEU A 492 -18.24 2.21 4.31
C LEU A 492 -19.01 2.54 5.59
N ASP A 493 -19.57 3.74 5.71
CA ASP A 493 -20.39 4.17 6.84
C ASP A 493 -21.73 3.44 6.94
N ARG A 494 -22.36 3.10 5.81
CA ARG A 494 -23.56 2.26 5.79
C ARG A 494 -23.22 0.83 6.21
N VAL A 495 -22.11 0.27 5.73
CA VAL A 495 -21.63 -1.06 6.11
C VAL A 495 -21.30 -1.14 7.60
N CYS A 496 -20.56 -0.16 8.15
CA CYS A 496 -20.30 -0.07 9.59
C CYS A 496 -21.60 -0.03 10.40
N LEU A 497 -22.53 0.86 10.04
CA LEU A 497 -23.82 0.99 10.72
C LEU A 497 -24.64 -0.31 10.66
N GLN A 498 -24.74 -0.92 9.47
CA GLN A 498 -25.53 -2.14 9.29
C GLN A 498 -24.91 -3.34 10.01
N ILE A 499 -23.60 -3.57 9.92
CA ILE A 499 -22.93 -4.70 10.58
C ILE A 499 -23.08 -4.63 12.10
N VAL A 500 -22.94 -3.43 12.70
CA VAL A 500 -23.11 -3.22 14.14
C VAL A 500 -24.59 -3.28 14.56
N THR A 501 -25.54 -2.97 13.68
CA THR A 501 -26.98 -3.13 13.97
C THR A 501 -27.46 -4.57 13.83
N ASN A 502 -27.00 -5.27 12.79
CA ASN A 502 -27.36 -6.65 12.45
C ASN A 502 -26.33 -7.23 11.46
N PRO A 503 -25.41 -8.11 11.90
CA PRO A 503 -24.38 -8.69 11.02
C PRO A 503 -24.91 -9.80 10.09
N LYS A 504 -26.12 -10.31 10.31
CA LYS A 504 -26.69 -11.47 9.60
C LYS A 504 -26.82 -11.29 8.07
N PRO A 505 -27.16 -10.11 7.50
CA PRO A 505 -27.21 -9.88 6.05
C PRO A 505 -25.85 -9.94 5.34
N PHE A 506 -24.75 -10.04 6.09
CA PHE A 506 -23.38 -10.17 5.58
C PHE A 506 -22.88 -11.64 5.56
N SER A 507 -23.75 -12.60 5.92
CA SER A 507 -23.42 -14.03 5.98
C SER A 507 -23.36 -14.74 4.62
N ASP A 508 -24.00 -14.21 3.58
CA ASP A 508 -24.08 -14.82 2.24
C ASP A 508 -23.04 -14.27 1.23
N ARG A 509 -22.29 -13.24 1.64
CA ARG A 509 -21.46 -12.38 0.79
C ARG A 509 -20.00 -12.31 1.25
N VAL A 510 -19.11 -11.98 0.32
CA VAL A 510 -17.71 -11.61 0.59
C VAL A 510 -17.59 -10.09 0.43
N MET A 511 -16.99 -9.40 1.40
CA MET A 511 -16.76 -7.96 1.31
C MET A 511 -15.34 -7.69 0.82
N VAL A 512 -15.18 -6.92 -0.26
CA VAL A 512 -13.86 -6.54 -0.83
C VAL A 512 -13.66 -5.03 -0.79
N MET A 513 -12.48 -4.55 -0.38
CA MET A 513 -12.25 -3.11 -0.16
C MET A 513 -10.77 -2.67 -0.16
N PRO A 514 -10.50 -1.37 -0.36
CA PRO A 514 -9.21 -0.73 -0.14
C PRO A 514 -8.63 -0.90 1.28
N ASN A 515 -7.33 -0.64 1.40
CA ASN A 515 -6.48 -1.06 2.50
C ASN A 515 -6.92 -0.57 3.89
N LEU A 516 -7.15 0.74 4.07
CA LEU A 516 -7.57 1.32 5.35
C LEU A 516 -8.94 0.80 5.82
N TYR A 517 -9.88 0.65 4.88
CA TYR A 517 -11.24 0.22 5.20
C TYR A 517 -11.23 -1.25 5.63
N GLY A 518 -10.37 -2.04 4.99
CA GLY A 518 -10.14 -3.43 5.35
C GLY A 518 -9.54 -3.61 6.74
N ASP A 519 -8.65 -2.72 7.19
CA ASP A 519 -8.12 -2.73 8.57
C ASP A 519 -9.26 -2.46 9.58
N ILE A 520 -9.86 -1.27 9.48
CA ILE A 520 -10.87 -0.78 10.43
C ILE A 520 -12.08 -1.74 10.53
N LEU A 521 -12.64 -2.14 9.38
CA LEU A 521 -13.88 -2.91 9.37
C LEU A 521 -13.68 -4.36 9.84
N SER A 522 -12.49 -4.95 9.64
CA SER A 522 -12.24 -6.32 10.11
C SER A 522 -11.88 -6.38 11.59
N ASP A 523 -11.14 -5.41 12.14
CA ASP A 523 -10.94 -5.28 13.58
C ASP A 523 -12.27 -4.96 14.30
N MET A 524 -13.15 -4.18 13.67
CA MET A 524 -14.53 -4.00 14.14
C MET A 524 -15.30 -5.33 14.13
N CYS A 525 -15.22 -6.13 13.06
CA CYS A 525 -15.87 -7.45 12.99
C CYS A 525 -15.30 -8.44 14.02
N ALA A 526 -14.00 -8.36 14.34
CA ALA A 526 -13.38 -9.14 15.41
C ALA A 526 -14.02 -8.83 16.77
N GLY A 527 -14.29 -7.55 17.06
CA GLY A 527 -15.00 -7.12 18.27
C GLY A 527 -16.37 -7.77 18.46
N LEU A 528 -17.09 -8.07 17.38
CA LEU A 528 -18.41 -8.72 17.42
C LEU A 528 -18.35 -10.18 17.91
N ILE A 529 -17.22 -10.86 17.68
CA ILE A 529 -17.05 -12.30 17.97
C ILE A 529 -16.25 -12.59 19.25
N GLY A 530 -15.78 -11.55 19.95
CA GLY A 530 -14.98 -11.67 21.18
C GLY A 530 -13.57 -11.08 21.11
N GLY A 531 -13.18 -10.51 19.97
CA GLY A 531 -11.93 -9.77 19.80
C GLY A 531 -10.81 -10.51 19.06
N LEU A 532 -9.63 -9.89 19.04
CA LEU A 532 -8.50 -10.31 18.20
C LEU A 532 -7.92 -11.69 18.58
N GLY A 533 -8.11 -12.16 19.82
CA GLY A 533 -7.68 -13.50 20.27
C GLY A 533 -8.38 -14.67 19.57
N LEU A 534 -9.53 -14.40 18.92
CA LEU A 534 -10.31 -15.37 18.15
C LEU A 534 -10.25 -15.15 16.63
N THR A 535 -9.56 -14.11 16.16
CA THR A 535 -9.64 -13.67 14.75
C THR A 535 -8.42 -14.10 13.94
N PRO A 536 -8.59 -15.01 12.96
CA PRO A 536 -7.51 -15.45 12.09
C PRO A 536 -7.31 -14.52 10.88
N SER A 537 -6.18 -14.65 10.19
CA SER A 537 -5.98 -14.05 8.87
C SER A 537 -5.06 -14.84 7.95
N GLY A 538 -5.26 -14.67 6.64
CA GLY A 538 -4.37 -15.13 5.59
C GLY A 538 -3.92 -13.99 4.68
N ASN A 539 -2.61 -13.74 4.59
CA ASN A 539 -2.02 -12.84 3.61
C ASN A 539 -1.67 -13.67 2.36
N ILE A 540 -2.37 -13.40 1.27
CA ILE A 540 -2.31 -14.18 0.04
C ILE A 540 -1.56 -13.37 -1.02
N GLY A 541 -0.50 -13.97 -1.56
CA GLY A 541 0.21 -13.51 -2.73
C GLY A 541 0.22 -14.56 -3.82
N ARG A 542 0.69 -14.17 -5.00
CA ARG A 542 0.75 -15.03 -6.20
C ARG A 542 1.65 -16.25 -6.01
N ASP A 543 2.83 -16.02 -5.42
CA ASP A 543 3.93 -16.99 -5.38
C ASP A 543 4.17 -17.56 -3.97
N ALA A 544 3.57 -16.93 -2.94
CA ALA A 544 3.55 -17.43 -1.57
C ALA A 544 2.32 -16.93 -0.79
N SER A 545 1.94 -17.62 0.30
CA SER A 545 0.90 -17.18 1.25
C SER A 545 1.36 -17.32 2.70
N ILE A 546 1.07 -16.32 3.54
CA ILE A 546 1.46 -16.27 4.96
C ILE A 546 0.22 -16.11 5.84
N PHE A 547 -0.04 -17.11 6.68
CA PHE A 547 -1.16 -17.14 7.61
C PHE A 547 -0.71 -16.66 8.98
N GLU A 548 -1.42 -15.70 9.57
CA GLU A 548 -1.04 -15.05 10.82
C GLU A 548 -2.25 -14.74 11.71
N ALA A 549 -2.05 -14.76 13.02
CA ALA A 549 -3.03 -14.20 13.96
C ALA A 549 -3.06 -12.67 13.83
N VAL A 550 -4.23 -12.04 14.03
CA VAL A 550 -4.38 -10.58 13.92
C VAL A 550 -3.84 -9.83 15.16
N HIS A 551 -3.84 -10.46 16.33
CA HIS A 551 -3.39 -9.84 17.58
C HIS A 551 -1.88 -9.55 17.62
N GLY A 552 -1.47 -8.61 18.47
CA GLY A 552 -0.06 -8.29 18.73
C GLY A 552 0.68 -9.35 19.56
N SER A 553 1.92 -9.03 19.95
CA SER A 553 2.83 -9.95 20.67
C SER A 553 2.58 -10.09 22.19
N ALA A 554 1.66 -9.30 22.76
CA ALA A 554 1.23 -9.35 24.16
C ALA A 554 2.40 -9.56 25.18
N PRO A 555 3.40 -8.66 25.20
CA PRO A 555 4.61 -8.82 25.99
C PRO A 555 4.36 -8.83 27.52
N ASP A 556 3.20 -8.34 27.94
CA ASP A 556 2.71 -8.33 29.31
C ASP A 556 2.30 -9.73 29.83
N ILE A 557 1.94 -10.67 28.94
CA ILE A 557 1.63 -12.08 29.29
C ILE A 557 2.60 -13.12 28.70
N ALA A 558 3.53 -12.69 27.85
CA ALA A 558 4.55 -13.54 27.22
C ALA A 558 5.29 -14.44 28.23
N GLY A 559 5.35 -15.74 27.93
CA GLY A 559 6.04 -16.74 28.75
C GLY A 559 5.33 -17.13 30.05
N LYS A 560 4.16 -16.55 30.35
CA LYS A 560 3.33 -16.93 31.51
C LYS A 560 2.41 -18.12 31.22
N GLY A 561 2.34 -18.60 29.97
CA GLY A 561 1.42 -19.67 29.57
C GLY A 561 -0.05 -19.27 29.69
N LEU A 562 -0.36 -17.99 29.48
CA LEU A 562 -1.71 -17.43 29.57
C LEU A 562 -2.32 -17.09 28.20
N ALA A 563 -1.53 -17.13 27.12
CA ALA A 563 -2.00 -16.77 25.79
C ALA A 563 -3.02 -17.77 25.23
N ASN A 564 -4.03 -17.23 24.54
CA ASN A 564 -4.98 -18.01 23.76
C ASN A 564 -4.38 -18.32 22.37
N PRO A 565 -4.15 -19.60 22.01
CA PRO A 565 -3.62 -19.96 20.69
C PRO A 565 -4.69 -19.94 19.59
N THR A 566 -5.96 -19.65 19.89
CA THR A 566 -7.10 -19.86 18.97
C THR A 566 -6.98 -19.06 17.67
N ALA A 567 -6.62 -17.77 17.69
CA ALA A 567 -6.42 -17.00 16.47
C ALA A 567 -5.35 -17.60 15.55
N LEU A 568 -4.19 -18.01 16.08
CA LEU A 568 -3.14 -18.66 15.28
C LEU A 568 -3.56 -20.07 14.83
N LEU A 569 -4.28 -20.80 15.67
CA LEU A 569 -4.84 -22.11 15.33
C LEU A 569 -5.80 -21.98 14.15
N LEU A 570 -6.79 -21.10 14.21
CA LEU A 570 -7.72 -20.85 13.10
C LEU A 570 -7.01 -20.37 11.83
N SER A 571 -5.97 -19.53 11.94
CA SER A 571 -5.11 -19.17 10.80
C SER A 571 -4.39 -20.37 10.20
N SER A 572 -3.92 -21.30 11.04
CA SER A 572 -3.34 -22.57 10.58
C SER A 572 -4.36 -23.48 9.91
N LEU A 573 -5.65 -23.40 10.27
CA LEU A 573 -6.72 -24.15 9.58
C LEU A 573 -7.09 -23.51 8.23
N MET A 574 -7.01 -22.19 8.10
CA MET A 574 -7.05 -21.50 6.80
C MET A 574 -5.88 -21.95 5.90
N MET A 575 -4.67 -22.07 6.47
CA MET A 575 -3.50 -22.62 5.77
C MET A 575 -3.73 -24.06 5.30
N LEU A 576 -4.27 -24.95 6.14
CA LEU A 576 -4.59 -26.33 5.73
C LEU A 576 -5.61 -26.37 4.59
N ARG A 577 -6.63 -25.51 4.61
CA ARG A 577 -7.63 -25.41 3.52
C ARG A 577 -7.00 -24.93 2.21
N HIS A 578 -6.11 -23.92 2.27
CA HIS A 578 -5.31 -23.47 1.13
C HIS A 578 -4.38 -24.57 0.58
N MET A 579 -3.85 -25.44 1.44
CA MET A 579 -3.08 -26.64 1.08
C MET A 579 -3.94 -27.85 0.66
N ASN A 580 -5.26 -27.70 0.52
CA ASN A 580 -6.24 -28.76 0.24
C ASN A 580 -6.32 -29.90 1.30
N LEU A 581 -5.83 -29.68 2.52
CA LEU A 581 -5.85 -30.62 3.65
C LEU A 581 -7.15 -30.51 4.48
N PHE A 582 -8.30 -30.46 3.80
CA PHE A 582 -9.62 -30.17 4.38
C PHE A 582 -10.00 -31.08 5.56
N GLU A 583 -9.74 -32.38 5.47
CA GLU A 583 -10.03 -33.35 6.54
C GLU A 583 -9.31 -33.04 7.85
N HIS A 584 -8.04 -32.62 7.78
CA HIS A 584 -7.28 -32.22 8.97
C HIS A 584 -7.80 -30.88 9.51
N ALA A 585 -8.09 -29.92 8.64
CA ALA A 585 -8.64 -28.62 9.03
C ALA A 585 -9.98 -28.80 9.78
N ASN A 586 -10.91 -29.55 9.19
CA ASN A 586 -12.25 -29.74 9.73
C ASN A 586 -12.25 -30.53 11.05
N ARG A 587 -11.39 -31.56 11.19
CA ARG A 587 -11.26 -32.33 12.44
C ARG A 587 -10.68 -31.48 13.58
N ILE A 588 -9.67 -30.65 13.31
CA ILE A 588 -9.07 -29.75 14.32
C ILE A 588 -10.02 -28.60 14.66
N GLU A 589 -10.71 -28.01 13.68
CA GLU A 589 -11.72 -26.96 13.90
C GLU A 589 -12.85 -27.45 14.81
N LYS A 590 -13.41 -28.63 14.50
CA LYS A 590 -14.45 -29.27 15.30
C LYS A 590 -13.99 -29.48 16.74
N ALA A 591 -12.76 -29.94 16.96
CA ALA A 591 -12.22 -30.13 18.30
C ALA A 591 -12.04 -28.79 19.05
N ALA A 592 -11.41 -27.80 18.43
CA ALA A 592 -11.16 -26.48 19.01
C ALA A 592 -12.45 -25.74 19.37
N LEU A 593 -13.38 -25.61 18.43
CA LEU A 593 -14.67 -24.97 18.68
C LEU A 593 -15.49 -25.74 19.71
N SER A 594 -15.40 -27.08 19.76
CA SER A 594 -16.06 -27.88 20.80
C SER A 594 -15.42 -27.70 22.19
N THR A 595 -14.12 -27.39 22.30
CA THR A 595 -13.49 -27.05 23.59
C THR A 595 -13.97 -25.69 24.10
N ILE A 596 -14.02 -24.69 23.22
CA ILE A 596 -14.58 -23.37 23.57
C ILE A 596 -16.07 -23.49 23.96
N ALA A 597 -16.86 -24.24 23.19
CA ALA A 597 -18.29 -24.43 23.42
C ALA A 597 -18.64 -25.14 24.75
N GLU A 598 -17.70 -25.89 25.34
CA GLU A 598 -17.88 -26.55 26.64
C GLU A 598 -17.51 -25.63 27.82
N GLY A 599 -16.75 -24.57 27.60
CA GLY A 599 -16.42 -23.54 28.59
C GLY A 599 -15.50 -23.94 29.74
N LYS A 600 -15.31 -25.24 30.02
CA LYS A 600 -14.53 -25.74 31.17
C LYS A 600 -13.04 -25.45 31.08
N SER A 601 -12.45 -25.69 29.91
CA SER A 601 -11.02 -25.54 29.65
C SER A 601 -10.84 -24.49 28.58
N ILE A 602 -10.96 -23.22 28.97
CA ILE A 602 -10.76 -22.04 28.13
C ILE A 602 -9.84 -21.03 28.85
N THR A 603 -9.16 -20.19 28.07
CA THR A 603 -8.20 -19.19 28.54
C THR A 603 -8.89 -17.96 29.16
N GLY A 604 -8.11 -17.12 29.85
CA GLY A 604 -8.63 -16.00 30.65
C GLY A 604 -9.31 -14.88 29.86
N ASP A 605 -8.90 -14.68 28.60
CA ASP A 605 -9.55 -13.76 27.64
C ASP A 605 -10.98 -14.20 27.28
N LEU A 606 -11.27 -15.51 27.37
CA LEU A 606 -12.60 -16.09 27.19
C LEU A 606 -13.36 -16.25 28.53
N GLY A 607 -12.85 -15.64 29.61
CA GLY A 607 -13.43 -15.72 30.97
C GLY A 607 -13.12 -17.00 31.74
N GLY A 608 -12.25 -17.86 31.21
CA GLY A 608 -11.84 -19.11 31.86
C GLY A 608 -10.63 -18.95 32.79
N LYS A 609 -10.00 -20.10 33.10
CA LYS A 609 -8.83 -20.21 34.00
C LYS A 609 -7.73 -21.14 33.48
N ALA A 610 -7.90 -21.75 32.31
CA ALA A 610 -6.93 -22.68 31.76
C ALA A 610 -5.71 -21.94 31.22
N THR A 611 -4.52 -22.50 31.45
CA THR A 611 -3.29 -22.11 30.75
C THR A 611 -3.33 -22.51 29.28
N THR A 612 -2.44 -21.93 28.47
CA THR A 612 -2.22 -22.32 27.07
C THR A 612 -2.00 -23.83 26.92
N LYS A 613 -1.32 -24.47 27.89
CA LYS A 613 -1.05 -25.92 27.89
C LYS A 613 -2.30 -26.76 28.18
N GLU A 614 -3.08 -26.39 29.18
CA GLU A 614 -4.34 -27.08 29.51
C GLU A 614 -5.38 -26.93 28.40
N TYR A 615 -5.45 -25.75 27.78
CA TYR A 615 -6.28 -25.51 26.60
C TYR A 615 -5.86 -26.40 25.42
N THR A 616 -4.56 -26.47 25.15
CA THR A 616 -3.98 -27.34 24.11
C THR A 616 -4.29 -28.82 24.38
N ALA A 617 -4.12 -29.27 25.63
CA ALA A 617 -4.41 -30.64 26.04
C ALA A 617 -5.89 -31.00 25.87
N ALA A 618 -6.83 -30.10 26.22
CA ALA A 618 -8.25 -30.32 26.03
C ALA A 618 -8.65 -30.45 24.54
N ILE A 619 -8.04 -29.67 23.64
CA ILE A 619 -8.23 -29.84 22.18
C ILE A 619 -7.68 -31.20 21.71
N ILE A 620 -6.50 -31.61 22.19
CA ILE A 620 -5.89 -32.90 21.86
C ILE A 620 -6.74 -34.08 22.38
N GLU A 621 -7.35 -33.97 23.56
CA GLU A 621 -8.26 -34.97 24.10
C GLU A 621 -9.52 -35.14 23.23
N LYS A 622 -10.09 -34.03 22.73
CA LYS A 622 -11.22 -34.08 21.80
C LYS A 622 -10.83 -34.63 20.43
N LEU A 623 -9.60 -34.36 19.96
CA LEU A 623 -9.05 -34.96 18.75
C LEU A 623 -8.85 -36.48 18.85
N ALA A 624 -8.64 -37.03 20.04
CA ALA A 624 -8.54 -38.47 20.27
C ALA A 624 -9.91 -39.18 20.37
N LYS A 625 -11.01 -38.40 20.45
CA LYS A 625 -12.39 -38.87 20.62
C LYS A 625 -13.26 -38.66 19.37
N ALA A 626 -12.69 -38.24 18.23
CA ALA A 626 -13.39 -37.73 17.05
C ALA A 626 -12.86 -38.28 15.72
#